data_AF-A0AAV5AKR9-F1
#
_entry.id   AF-A0AAV5AKR9-F1
#
_cell.length_a   1.000
_cell.length_b   1.000
_cell.length_c   1.000
_cell.angle_alpha   90.00
_cell.angle_beta   90.00
_cell.angle_gamma   90.00
#
_symmetry.space_group_name_H-M   'P 1'
#
loop_
_entity.id
_entity.type
_entity.pdbx_description
1 polymer ?
#
loop_
_entity_poly.entity_id
_entity_poly.type
_entity_poly.pdbx_seq_one_letter_code
_entity_poly.pdbx_strand_id
1 'polypeptide(L)'
;MTSTQYGTKTSLSQTEGSVMMGATSGETNNVKPAVANSQKPVSFRKWLGFREKYEFVLSIRNKAPFIHRYIGYTIMTLLTLGNIAIAMISPISMGGNDLSLTLAIIFLIISTSTAMGLAWYNIRKQQIDEHRKWMLRAMFWMGIIVTMRLFMIMVVSTISCIGGYATLWTCAQAQSITGETIEFYNEFPECRLSPKTYIGVPADLKSRLHVGSAIRLTFAMTTWLAISVHTLAVEVYIHLTPKENDRLRLISYHKQLALGLHPAGSAGLTADRLGSTTSCSEPTSKKGT
;
A
#
# COMPACT_ATOMS: atom_id res chain seq x y z
N MET A 1 52.24 -9.44 -17.63
CA MET A 1 53.19 -10.04 -16.67
C MET A 1 52.42 -10.40 -15.39
N THR A 2 52.22 -11.71 -15.19
CA THR A 2 52.25 -12.47 -13.91
C THR A 2 51.33 -11.98 -12.77
N SER A 3 50.18 -12.61 -12.49
CA SER A 3 49.98 -13.94 -11.87
C SER A 3 50.65 -14.09 -10.51
N THR A 4 49.86 -14.24 -9.43
CA THR A 4 50.08 -15.31 -8.47
C THR A 4 48.77 -15.68 -7.75
N GLN A 5 48.30 -16.90 -8.00
CA GLN A 5 47.38 -17.65 -7.15
C GLN A 5 48.10 -18.15 -5.89
N TYR A 6 47.36 -18.36 -4.80
CA TYR A 6 47.59 -19.51 -3.91
C TYR A 6 46.24 -20.02 -3.41
N GLY A 7 45.99 -21.31 -3.65
CA GLY A 7 44.94 -22.07 -2.99
C GLY A 7 45.55 -23.11 -2.07
N THR A 8 44.73 -23.69 -1.19
CA THR A 8 44.98 -25.04 -0.68
C THR A 8 43.69 -25.69 -0.21
N LYS A 9 43.42 -26.88 -0.75
CA LYS A 9 42.45 -27.87 -0.27
C LYS A 9 43.01 -28.58 0.96
N THR A 10 42.15 -29.06 1.86
CA THR A 10 42.45 -30.28 2.63
C THR A 10 41.16 -31.00 3.02
N SER A 11 41.14 -32.29 2.71
CA SER A 11 40.16 -33.32 3.07
C SER A 11 40.75 -34.24 4.14
N LEU A 12 39.93 -34.79 5.05
CA LEU A 12 40.18 -36.03 5.82
C LEU A 12 38.80 -36.57 6.29
N SER A 13 38.35 -37.73 5.76
CA SER A 13 38.32 -39.09 6.36
C SER A 13 37.56 -39.16 7.70
N GLN A 14 36.41 -39.83 7.84
CA GLN A 14 36.10 -41.29 7.77
C GLN A 14 36.79 -42.14 8.85
N THR A 15 35.99 -42.70 9.77
CA THR A 15 36.15 -43.95 10.57
C THR A 15 34.93 -44.04 11.52
N GLU A 16 33.97 -44.94 11.30
CA GLU A 16 33.87 -46.35 11.77
C GLU A 16 33.41 -46.52 13.24
N GLY A 17 32.41 -47.38 13.43
CA GLY A 17 31.90 -47.80 14.75
C GLY A 17 30.55 -48.51 14.67
N SER A 18 30.57 -49.81 14.34
CA SER A 18 29.45 -50.77 14.30
C SER A 18 29.15 -51.38 15.68
N VAL A 19 28.18 -52.31 15.74
CA VAL A 19 27.78 -53.27 16.83
C VAL A 19 26.54 -52.83 17.64
N MET A 20 25.50 -53.62 17.92
CA MET A 20 24.93 -54.89 17.42
C MET A 20 23.53 -55.08 18.07
N MET A 21 22.66 -55.83 17.37
CA MET A 21 21.63 -56.78 17.84
C MET A 21 20.68 -56.46 19.01
N GLY A 22 19.39 -56.76 18.77
CA GLY A 22 18.44 -57.06 19.84
C GLY A 22 17.00 -57.13 19.37
N ALA A 23 16.58 -58.27 18.82
CA ALA A 23 15.18 -58.60 18.56
C ALA A 23 14.60 -59.36 19.75
N THR A 24 13.46 -58.93 20.31
CA THR A 24 12.56 -59.79 21.10
C THR A 24 11.09 -59.34 21.00
N SER A 25 10.29 -60.27 20.50
CA SER A 25 8.86 -60.57 20.70
C SER A 25 8.06 -59.77 21.75
N GLY A 26 6.94 -59.21 21.29
CA GLY A 26 5.58 -59.53 21.77
C GLY A 26 5.14 -59.09 23.15
N GLU A 27 4.18 -58.16 23.22
CA GLU A 27 3.02 -58.31 24.11
C GLU A 27 1.86 -57.42 23.64
N THR A 28 0.68 -58.03 23.55
CA THR A 28 -0.58 -57.38 23.20
C THR A 28 -1.17 -56.79 24.48
N ASN A 29 -1.40 -55.48 24.53
CA ASN A 29 -2.21 -54.90 25.59
C ASN A 29 -3.19 -53.86 25.03
N ASN A 30 -4.44 -54.28 25.12
CA ASN A 30 -5.68 -53.66 24.70
C ASN A 30 -5.98 -52.47 25.63
N VAL A 31 -5.77 -51.24 25.16
CA VAL A 31 -6.15 -50.03 25.90
C VAL A 31 -7.17 -49.25 25.07
N LYS A 32 -8.42 -49.26 25.56
CA LYS A 32 -9.52 -48.41 25.09
C LYS A 32 -9.07 -46.95 24.98
N PRO A 33 -9.35 -46.23 23.88
CA PRO A 33 -9.11 -44.79 23.84
C PRO A 33 -10.11 -44.09 24.76
N ALA A 34 -9.59 -43.44 25.81
CA ALA A 34 -10.33 -42.46 26.58
C ALA A 34 -10.75 -41.31 25.65
N VAL A 35 -12.04 -41.05 25.58
CA VAL A 35 -12.64 -39.92 24.87
C VAL A 35 -12.17 -38.64 25.54
N ALA A 36 -11.11 -38.04 24.99
CA ALA A 36 -10.67 -36.70 25.37
C ALA A 36 -11.71 -35.69 24.87
N ASN A 37 -12.57 -35.24 25.78
CA ASN A 37 -13.47 -34.13 25.62
C ASN A 37 -12.66 -32.83 25.45
N SER A 38 -12.25 -32.55 24.21
CA SER A 38 -11.66 -31.27 23.82
C SER A 38 -12.78 -30.23 23.74
N GLN A 39 -13.13 -29.61 24.87
CA GLN A 39 -13.77 -28.30 24.88
C GLN A 39 -12.82 -27.30 24.21
N LYS A 40 -13.05 -27.08 22.90
CA LYS A 40 -12.31 -26.09 22.11
C LYS A 40 -12.65 -24.70 22.66
N PRO A 41 -11.66 -23.84 22.98
CA PRO A 41 -11.95 -22.51 23.45
C PRO A 41 -12.66 -21.71 22.35
N VAL A 42 -13.89 -21.28 22.67
CA VAL A 42 -14.74 -20.42 21.86
C VAL A 42 -14.17 -19.00 21.88
N SER A 43 -13.04 -18.79 21.19
CA SER A 43 -12.37 -17.48 21.18
C SER A 43 -11.63 -17.17 19.87
N PHE A 44 -11.34 -18.17 19.02
CA PHE A 44 -10.64 -17.93 17.75
C PHE A 44 -11.58 -17.72 16.54
N ARG A 45 -12.86 -18.08 16.64
CA ARG A 45 -13.83 -17.93 15.54
C ARG A 45 -14.37 -16.51 15.34
N LYS A 46 -14.20 -15.60 16.30
CA LYS A 46 -14.66 -14.20 16.15
C LYS A 46 -13.75 -13.37 15.25
N TRP A 47 -12.47 -13.72 15.12
CA TRP A 47 -11.56 -13.14 14.14
C TRP A 47 -11.81 -13.63 12.70
N LEU A 48 -12.57 -14.72 12.53
CA LEU A 48 -12.97 -15.26 11.23
C LEU A 48 -14.12 -14.50 10.56
N GLY A 49 -14.79 -13.56 11.24
CA GLY A 49 -15.77 -12.66 10.62
C GLY A 49 -15.16 -11.60 9.69
N PHE A 50 -13.83 -11.44 9.71
CA PHE A 50 -13.11 -10.59 8.77
C PHE A 50 -12.84 -11.29 7.43
N ARG A 51 -12.91 -12.63 7.39
CA ARG A 51 -12.57 -13.43 6.19
C ARG A 51 -13.67 -13.39 5.12
N GLU A 52 -14.93 -13.34 5.53
CA GLU A 52 -16.09 -13.33 4.63
C GLU A 52 -16.17 -12.07 3.75
N LYS A 53 -15.69 -10.92 4.25
CA LYS A 53 -15.75 -9.64 3.51
C LYS A 53 -14.80 -9.58 2.31
N TYR A 54 -13.68 -10.29 2.36
CA TYR A 54 -12.75 -10.38 1.21
C TYR A 54 -13.16 -11.47 0.22
N GLU A 55 -13.92 -12.48 0.66
CA GLU A 55 -14.53 -13.46 -0.26
C GLU A 55 -15.63 -12.86 -1.12
N PHE A 56 -16.26 -11.75 -0.71
CA PHE A 56 -17.23 -11.02 -1.53
C PHE A 56 -16.62 -10.56 -2.86
N VAL A 57 -15.39 -10.05 -2.86
CA VAL A 57 -14.70 -9.58 -4.07
C VAL A 57 -14.30 -10.74 -4.99
N LEU A 58 -13.87 -11.87 -4.43
CA LEU A 58 -13.56 -13.09 -5.20
C LEU A 58 -14.82 -13.77 -5.76
N SER A 59 -15.92 -13.77 -5.00
CA SER A 59 -17.22 -14.31 -5.40
C SER A 59 -17.83 -13.52 -6.56
N ILE A 60 -17.78 -12.18 -6.52
CA ILE A 60 -18.27 -11.33 -7.60
C ILE A 60 -17.41 -11.46 -8.87
N ARG A 61 -16.08 -11.58 -8.76
CA ARG A 61 -15.22 -11.74 -9.94
C ARG A 61 -15.49 -13.07 -10.67
N ASN A 62 -15.74 -14.13 -9.94
CA ASN A 62 -15.99 -15.46 -10.53
C ASN A 62 -17.44 -15.63 -11.01
N LYS A 63 -18.42 -15.00 -10.35
CA LYS A 63 -19.85 -15.15 -10.70
C LYS A 63 -20.38 -14.06 -11.63
N ALA A 64 -19.79 -12.86 -11.66
CA ALA A 64 -20.29 -11.73 -12.42
C ALA A 64 -19.17 -10.78 -12.93
N PRO A 65 -18.34 -11.21 -13.91
CA PRO A 65 -17.27 -10.38 -14.48
C PRO A 65 -17.78 -9.09 -15.15
N PHE A 66 -19.04 -9.08 -15.61
CA PHE A 66 -19.67 -7.89 -16.18
C PHE A 66 -19.85 -6.77 -15.15
N ILE A 67 -20.26 -7.10 -13.91
CA ILE A 67 -20.44 -6.11 -12.84
C ILE A 67 -19.08 -5.52 -12.45
N HIS A 68 -18.06 -6.35 -12.28
CA HIS A 68 -16.71 -5.90 -11.99
C HIS A 68 -16.20 -4.91 -13.05
N ARG A 69 -16.52 -5.15 -14.33
CA ARG A 69 -16.14 -4.26 -15.43
C ARG A 69 -16.81 -2.89 -15.33
N TYR A 70 -18.11 -2.82 -15.02
CA TYR A 70 -18.81 -1.55 -14.85
C TYR A 70 -18.25 -0.75 -13.66
N ILE A 71 -18.08 -1.41 -12.51
CA ILE A 71 -17.48 -0.79 -11.31
C ILE A 71 -16.08 -0.26 -11.62
N GLY A 72 -15.27 -1.02 -12.37
CA GLY A 72 -13.94 -0.60 -12.78
C GLY A 72 -13.95 0.70 -13.61
N TYR A 73 -14.88 0.83 -14.56
CA TYR A 73 -15.02 2.06 -15.34
C TYR A 73 -15.49 3.24 -14.49
N THR A 74 -16.45 3.03 -13.59
CA THR A 74 -16.90 4.07 -12.65
C THR A 74 -15.76 4.54 -11.76
N ILE A 75 -14.96 3.63 -11.18
CA ILE A 75 -13.81 4.01 -10.34
C ILE A 75 -12.77 4.78 -11.16
N MET A 76 -12.51 4.35 -12.40
CA MET A 76 -11.55 5.01 -13.28
C MET A 76 -11.96 6.45 -13.60
N THR A 77 -13.24 6.70 -13.89
CA THR A 77 -13.73 8.06 -14.17
C THR A 77 -13.78 8.93 -12.91
N LEU A 78 -14.20 8.38 -11.77
CA LEU A 78 -14.22 9.12 -10.50
C LEU A 78 -12.81 9.50 -10.06
N LEU A 79 -11.84 8.60 -10.24
CA LEU A 79 -10.45 8.86 -9.86
C LEU A 79 -9.80 9.95 -10.72
N THR A 80 -10.03 9.93 -12.04
CA THR A 80 -9.50 10.97 -12.91
C THR A 80 -10.11 12.35 -12.60
N LEU A 81 -11.42 12.41 -12.38
CA LEU A 81 -12.09 13.64 -11.94
C LEU A 81 -11.59 14.12 -10.58
N GLY A 82 -11.38 13.19 -9.63
CA GLY A 82 -10.80 13.49 -8.33
C GLY A 82 -9.39 14.08 -8.42
N ASN A 83 -8.53 13.51 -9.27
CA ASN A 83 -7.18 14.03 -9.50
C ASN A 83 -7.20 15.44 -10.10
N ILE A 84 -8.11 15.72 -11.03
CA ILE A 84 -8.30 17.06 -11.60
C ILE A 84 -8.79 18.05 -10.52
N ALA A 85 -9.79 17.64 -9.73
CA ALA A 85 -10.33 18.48 -8.66
C ALA A 85 -9.26 18.84 -7.62
N ILE A 86 -8.43 17.88 -7.23
CA ILE A 86 -7.33 18.11 -6.29
C ILE A 86 -6.28 19.04 -6.91
N ALA A 87 -5.93 18.87 -8.19
CA ALA A 87 -4.99 19.78 -8.86
C ALA A 87 -5.49 21.24 -8.83
N MET A 88 -6.78 21.46 -9.07
CA MET A 88 -7.39 22.80 -9.06
C MET A 88 -7.51 23.41 -7.66
N ILE A 89 -7.84 22.61 -6.65
CA ILE A 89 -8.12 23.08 -5.29
C ILE A 89 -6.84 23.16 -4.43
N SER A 90 -5.82 22.36 -4.73
CA SER A 90 -4.60 22.28 -3.93
C SER A 90 -3.93 23.63 -3.62
N PRO A 91 -3.82 24.61 -4.57
CA PRO A 91 -3.12 25.87 -4.31
C PRO A 91 -3.87 26.81 -3.36
N ILE A 92 -5.20 26.64 -3.24
CA ILE A 92 -6.05 27.45 -2.35
C ILE A 92 -6.40 26.73 -1.05
N SER A 93 -6.10 25.43 -0.96
CA SER A 93 -6.43 24.60 0.18
C SER A 93 -5.46 24.80 1.35
N MET A 94 -5.82 24.27 2.53
CA MET A 94 -5.07 24.36 3.79
C MET A 94 -3.57 24.11 3.58
N GLY A 95 -2.76 25.18 3.60
CA GLY A 95 -1.31 25.09 3.38
C GLY A 95 -0.84 25.38 1.95
N GLY A 96 -1.66 25.94 1.05
CA GLY A 96 -1.42 26.08 -0.40
C GLY A 96 -0.10 26.66 -0.93
N ASN A 97 0.76 27.22 -0.07
CA ASN A 97 2.15 27.62 -0.42
C ASN A 97 3.21 26.67 0.14
N ASP A 98 2.82 25.57 0.79
CA ASP A 98 3.71 24.55 1.29
C ASP A 98 4.15 23.66 0.12
N LEU A 99 5.42 23.81 -0.23
CA LEU A 99 6.07 23.05 -1.29
C LEU A 99 6.04 21.54 -0.99
N SER A 100 6.16 21.15 0.28
CA SER A 100 6.16 19.73 0.68
C SER A 100 4.81 19.08 0.41
N LEU A 101 3.72 19.78 0.74
CA LEU A 101 2.36 19.31 0.45
C LEU A 101 2.11 19.25 -1.06
N THR A 102 2.51 20.30 -1.79
CA THR A 102 2.36 20.36 -3.24
C THR A 102 3.06 19.17 -3.92
N LEU A 103 4.27 18.84 -3.49
CA LEU A 103 5.00 17.68 -3.99
C LEU A 103 4.30 16.36 -3.66
N ALA A 104 3.77 16.19 -2.44
CA ALA A 104 3.04 14.99 -2.06
C ALA A 104 1.77 14.79 -2.91
N ILE A 105 1.04 15.86 -3.20
CA ILE A 105 -0.16 15.83 -4.04
C ILE A 105 0.20 15.47 -5.49
N ILE A 106 1.22 16.12 -6.06
CA ILE A 106 1.69 15.81 -7.42
C ILE A 106 2.13 14.35 -7.51
N PHE A 107 2.88 13.87 -6.52
CA PHE A 107 3.29 12.47 -6.44
C PHE A 107 2.08 11.51 -6.42
N LEU A 108 1.03 11.82 -5.66
CA LEU A 108 -0.20 11.03 -5.62
C LEU A 108 -0.94 11.04 -6.96
N ILE A 109 -1.05 12.20 -7.61
CA ILE A 109 -1.71 12.32 -8.93
C ILE A 109 -0.96 11.50 -9.97
N ILE A 110 0.37 11.64 -10.04
CA ILE A 110 1.20 10.89 -10.98
C ILE A 110 1.09 9.39 -10.70
N SER A 111 1.33 8.98 -9.46
CA SER A 111 1.33 7.55 -9.10
C SER A 111 -0.02 6.90 -9.39
N THR A 112 -1.13 7.47 -8.92
CA THR A 112 -2.48 6.93 -9.17
C THR A 112 -2.85 6.92 -10.65
N SER A 113 -2.49 7.96 -11.41
CA SER A 113 -2.75 8.03 -12.87
C SER A 113 -1.92 7.02 -13.64
N THR A 114 -0.65 6.84 -13.28
CA THR A 114 0.24 5.81 -13.85
C THR A 114 -0.31 4.42 -13.54
N ALA A 115 -0.68 4.13 -12.30
CA ALA A 115 -1.26 2.82 -11.95
C ALA A 115 -2.54 2.53 -12.71
N MET A 116 -3.44 3.51 -12.85
CA MET A 116 -4.66 3.35 -13.63
C MET A 116 -4.38 3.13 -15.11
N GLY A 117 -3.45 3.90 -15.69
CA GLY A 117 -3.04 3.76 -17.10
C GLY A 117 -2.43 2.38 -17.39
N LEU A 118 -1.52 1.91 -16.54
CA LEU A 118 -0.89 0.60 -16.70
C LEU A 118 -1.88 -0.55 -16.43
N ALA A 119 -2.75 -0.41 -15.43
CA ALA A 119 -3.81 -1.38 -15.18
C ALA A 119 -4.76 -1.52 -16.38
N TRP A 120 -5.13 -0.40 -17.00
CA TRP A 120 -5.98 -0.37 -18.20
C TRP A 120 -5.26 -0.93 -19.44
N TYR A 121 -3.98 -0.61 -19.62
CA TYR A 121 -3.19 -1.16 -20.71
C TYR A 121 -3.03 -2.69 -20.62
N ASN A 122 -2.68 -3.20 -19.43
CA ASN A 122 -2.43 -4.63 -19.24
C ASN A 122 -3.70 -5.48 -19.35
N ILE A 123 -4.86 -4.98 -18.88
CA ILE A 123 -6.13 -5.71 -19.08
C ILE A 123 -6.54 -5.79 -20.55
N ARG A 124 -6.25 -4.75 -21.35
CA ARG A 124 -6.47 -4.77 -22.81
C ARG A 124 -5.58 -5.82 -23.51
N LYS A 125 -4.40 -6.10 -22.97
CA LYS A 125 -3.48 -7.16 -23.43
C LYS A 125 -3.73 -8.52 -22.76
N GLN A 126 -4.82 -8.69 -22.02
CA GLN A 126 -5.15 -9.92 -21.27
C GLN A 126 -4.07 -10.33 -20.25
N GLN A 127 -3.28 -9.40 -19.73
CA GLN A 127 -2.35 -9.64 -18.61
C GLN A 127 -3.04 -9.36 -17.28
N ILE A 128 -3.66 -10.40 -16.74
CA ILE A 128 -4.51 -10.31 -15.54
C ILE A 128 -3.66 -10.18 -14.27
N ASP A 129 -2.47 -10.78 -14.27
CA ASP A 129 -1.48 -10.69 -13.20
C ASP A 129 -0.98 -9.26 -13.01
N GLU A 130 -0.52 -8.61 -14.08
CA GLU A 130 -0.06 -7.22 -14.04
C GLU A 130 -1.22 -6.24 -13.78
N HIS A 131 -2.38 -6.46 -14.39
CA HIS A 131 -3.58 -5.68 -14.07
C HIS A 131 -3.90 -5.73 -12.57
N ARG A 132 -3.84 -6.91 -11.95
CA ARG A 132 -4.06 -7.06 -10.50
C ARG A 132 -3.04 -6.25 -9.69
N LYS A 133 -1.75 -6.33 -10.01
CA LYS A 133 -0.70 -5.60 -9.26
C LYS A 133 -0.93 -4.09 -9.31
N TRP A 134 -1.16 -3.53 -10.50
CA TRP A 134 -1.38 -2.10 -10.66
C TRP A 134 -2.71 -1.63 -10.03
N MET A 135 -3.77 -2.44 -10.10
CA MET A 135 -5.01 -2.13 -9.39
C MET A 135 -4.84 -2.16 -7.87
N LEU A 136 -4.05 -3.09 -7.33
CA LEU A 136 -3.75 -3.11 -5.89
C LEU A 136 -2.99 -1.84 -5.47
N ARG A 137 -1.97 -1.42 -6.22
CA ARG A 137 -1.25 -0.16 -5.97
C ARG A 137 -2.20 1.03 -5.93
N ALA A 138 -3.08 1.16 -6.93
CA ALA A 138 -4.08 2.23 -6.96
C ALA A 138 -5.02 2.19 -5.75
N MET A 139 -5.56 1.02 -5.38
CA MET A 139 -6.46 0.88 -4.24
C MET A 139 -5.81 1.23 -2.90
N PHE A 140 -4.55 0.83 -2.70
CA PHE A 140 -3.79 1.22 -1.50
C PHE A 140 -3.56 2.73 -1.46
N TRP A 141 -3.17 3.35 -2.57
CA TRP A 141 -2.98 4.81 -2.61
C TRP A 141 -4.28 5.58 -2.38
N MET A 142 -5.44 5.07 -2.79
CA MET A 142 -6.74 5.68 -2.42
C MET A 142 -7.02 5.67 -0.91
N GLY A 143 -6.49 4.67 -0.19
CA GLY A 143 -6.59 4.57 1.27
C GLY A 143 -5.79 5.63 2.05
N ILE A 144 -4.89 6.36 1.37
CA ILE A 144 -4.05 7.40 1.98
C ILE A 144 -4.91 8.52 2.58
N ILE A 145 -6.02 8.89 1.95
CA ILE A 145 -6.90 9.95 2.44
C ILE A 145 -7.44 9.63 3.83
N VAL A 146 -7.83 8.36 4.06
CA VAL A 146 -8.39 7.92 5.35
C VAL A 146 -7.30 7.86 6.41
N THR A 147 -6.16 7.25 6.08
CA THR A 147 -5.07 7.03 7.03
C THR A 147 -4.33 8.32 7.40
N MET A 148 -4.16 9.23 6.45
CA MET A 148 -3.62 10.57 6.71
C MET A 148 -4.48 11.31 7.75
N ARG A 149 -5.83 11.24 7.66
CA ARG A 149 -6.72 11.87 8.65
C ARG A 149 -6.55 11.28 10.04
N LEU A 150 -6.37 9.97 10.15
CA LEU A 150 -6.09 9.31 11.44
C LEU A 150 -4.73 9.74 12.01
N PHE A 151 -3.70 9.82 11.16
CA PHE A 151 -2.38 10.32 11.55
C PHE A 151 -2.43 11.79 12.00
N MET A 152 -3.20 12.65 11.33
CA MET A 152 -3.40 14.04 11.76
C MET A 152 -3.93 14.12 13.19
N ILE A 153 -4.98 13.37 13.51
CA ILE A 153 -5.59 13.40 14.86
C ILE A 153 -4.53 13.05 15.93
N MET A 154 -3.73 12.02 15.68
CA MET A 154 -2.67 11.60 16.60
C MET A 154 -1.57 12.67 16.72
N VAL A 155 -1.07 13.17 15.59
CA VAL A 155 0.04 14.13 15.59
C VAL A 155 -0.39 15.47 16.19
N VAL A 156 -1.58 15.99 15.86
CA VAL A 156 -2.10 17.24 16.43
C VAL A 156 -2.19 17.15 17.96
N SER A 157 -2.63 16.01 18.48
CA SER A 157 -2.68 15.77 19.93
C SER A 157 -1.28 15.83 20.55
N THR A 158 -0.29 15.16 19.92
CA THR A 158 1.10 15.15 20.40
C THR A 158 1.75 16.53 20.39
N ILE A 159 1.64 17.29 19.29
CA ILE A 159 2.24 18.63 19.20
C ILE A 159 1.59 19.61 20.17
N SER A 160 0.30 19.44 20.46
CA SER A 160 -0.43 20.29 21.41
C SER A 160 -0.01 20.01 22.86
N CYS A 161 0.38 18.77 23.18
CA CYS A 161 0.92 18.41 24.49
C CYS A 161 2.35 18.94 24.70
N ILE A 162 3.20 18.88 23.67
CA ILE A 162 4.59 19.35 23.76
C ILE A 162 4.65 20.88 23.72
N GLY A 163 3.86 21.52 22.86
CA GLY A 163 3.93 22.95 22.59
C GLY A 163 5.17 23.34 21.78
N GLY A 164 5.33 24.64 21.52
CA GLY A 164 6.52 25.21 20.87
C GLY A 164 6.52 25.18 19.33
N TYR A 165 5.45 24.69 18.71
CA TYR A 165 5.27 24.73 17.25
C TYR A 165 4.41 25.91 16.84
N ALA A 166 4.76 26.57 15.73
CA ALA A 166 3.98 27.65 15.14
C ALA A 166 4.04 27.57 13.60
N THR A 167 3.02 28.08 12.93
CA THR A 167 3.01 28.22 11.46
C THR A 167 2.82 29.67 11.06
N LEU A 168 3.29 30.02 9.86
CA LEU A 168 3.13 31.36 9.31
C LEU A 168 1.75 31.51 8.64
N TRP A 169 1.08 32.60 8.99
CA TRP A 169 -0.22 33.00 8.42
C TRP A 169 -0.14 34.45 7.96
N THR A 170 -0.89 34.81 6.93
CA THR A 170 -1.11 36.24 6.65
C THR A 170 -2.19 36.79 7.57
N CYS A 171 -2.10 38.06 7.93
CA CYS A 171 -3.12 38.72 8.76
C CYS A 171 -4.53 38.58 8.17
N ALA A 172 -4.69 38.74 6.85
CA ALA A 172 -5.97 38.53 6.17
C ALA A 172 -6.51 37.08 6.33
N GLN A 173 -5.65 36.07 6.33
CA GLN A 173 -6.06 34.67 6.52
C GLN A 173 -6.41 34.37 7.98
N ALA A 174 -5.71 34.99 8.93
CA ALA A 174 -6.03 34.84 10.35
C ALA A 174 -7.37 35.52 10.68
N GLN A 175 -7.56 36.75 10.19
CA GLN A 175 -8.81 37.52 10.32
C GLN A 175 -10.01 36.82 9.71
N SER A 176 -9.86 36.11 8.59
CA SER A 176 -10.97 35.37 7.98
C SER A 176 -11.46 34.19 8.84
N ILE A 177 -10.65 33.70 9.79
CA ILE A 177 -10.99 32.62 10.71
C ILE A 177 -11.52 33.15 12.04
N THR A 178 -10.87 34.17 12.62
CA THR A 178 -11.20 34.71 13.95
C THR A 178 -12.21 35.85 13.92
N GLY A 179 -12.34 36.54 12.79
CA GLY A 179 -13.04 37.82 12.69
C GLY A 179 -12.19 38.99 13.20
N GLU A 180 -12.67 40.21 12.96
CA GLU A 180 -12.06 41.46 13.41
C GLU A 180 -12.48 41.80 14.84
N THR A 181 -11.90 41.12 15.83
CA THR A 181 -12.16 41.39 17.25
C THR A 181 -11.03 42.20 17.88
N ILE A 182 -11.34 42.93 18.96
CA ILE A 182 -10.33 43.66 19.74
C ILE A 182 -9.30 42.66 20.33
N GLU A 183 -9.74 41.48 20.73
CA GLU A 183 -8.89 40.40 21.24
C GLU A 183 -7.85 39.96 20.20
N PHE A 184 -8.25 39.78 18.94
CA PHE A 184 -7.34 39.43 17.85
C PHE A 184 -6.23 40.49 17.66
N TYR A 185 -6.60 41.78 17.70
CA TYR A 185 -5.64 42.88 17.56
C TYR A 185 -4.78 43.12 18.80
N ASN A 186 -5.11 42.51 19.94
CA ASN A 186 -4.25 42.51 21.12
C ASN A 186 -3.23 41.36 21.06
N GLU A 187 -3.62 40.21 20.50
CA GLU A 187 -2.73 39.07 20.28
C GLU A 187 -1.76 39.31 19.12
N PHE A 188 -2.24 39.91 18.02
CA PHE A 188 -1.46 40.18 16.81
C PHE A 188 -1.50 41.68 16.44
N PRO A 189 -0.75 42.54 17.15
CA PRO A 189 -0.78 43.99 16.91
C PRO A 189 -0.25 44.38 15.52
N GLU A 190 0.63 43.57 14.93
CA GLU A 190 1.21 43.78 13.60
C GLU A 190 0.16 43.79 12.47
N CYS A 191 -0.99 43.13 12.69
CA CYS A 191 -2.08 43.07 11.73
C CYS A 191 -2.87 44.38 11.58
N ARG A 192 -2.64 45.39 12.44
CA ARG A 192 -3.22 46.73 12.29
C ARG A 192 -2.56 47.54 11.15
N LEU A 193 -1.32 47.22 10.82
CA LEU A 193 -0.52 47.99 9.85
C LEU A 193 -0.81 47.57 8.41
N SER A 194 -0.91 46.26 8.15
CA SER A 194 -1.17 45.74 6.81
C SER A 194 -1.80 44.34 6.86
N PRO A 195 -2.84 44.07 6.06
CA PRO A 195 -3.45 42.74 5.97
C PRO A 195 -2.54 41.70 5.30
N LYS A 196 -1.45 42.14 4.65
CA LYS A 196 -0.48 41.27 3.96
C LYS A 196 0.71 40.85 4.83
N THR A 197 0.82 41.38 6.05
CA THR A 197 1.89 41.00 6.99
C THR A 197 1.75 39.53 7.39
N TYR A 198 2.88 38.86 7.56
CA TYR A 198 2.93 37.48 8.06
C TYR A 198 3.10 37.45 9.57
N ILE A 199 2.32 36.63 10.24
CA ILE A 199 2.35 36.41 11.69
C ILE A 199 2.60 34.94 12.00
N GLY A 200 3.28 34.66 13.12
CA GLY A 200 3.44 33.31 13.65
C GLY A 200 2.27 32.93 14.54
N VAL A 201 1.50 31.93 14.15
CA VAL A 201 0.35 31.42 14.92
C VAL A 201 0.76 30.11 15.62
N PRO A 202 0.66 30.03 16.95
CA PRO A 202 0.90 28.79 17.70
C PRO A 202 0.02 27.63 17.20
N ALA A 203 0.59 26.43 17.13
CA ALA A 203 -0.12 25.21 16.77
C ALA A 203 -0.58 24.49 18.04
N ASP A 204 -1.81 24.78 18.48
CA ASP A 204 -2.45 24.14 19.63
C ASP A 204 -3.96 23.92 19.43
N LEU A 205 -4.63 23.33 20.43
CA LEU A 205 -6.06 23.04 20.41
C LEU A 205 -6.93 24.07 21.18
N LYS A 206 -6.37 25.24 21.54
CA LYS A 206 -7.05 26.21 22.42
C LYS A 206 -8.02 27.12 21.66
N SER A 207 -7.66 27.55 20.45
CA SER A 207 -8.46 28.47 19.63
C SER A 207 -8.68 27.93 18.22
N ARG A 208 -9.72 28.41 17.52
CA ARG A 208 -9.99 28.00 16.13
C ARG A 208 -8.81 28.29 15.20
N LEU A 209 -8.13 29.41 15.42
CA LEU A 209 -6.95 29.80 14.66
C LEU A 209 -5.77 28.87 14.93
N HIS A 210 -5.55 28.50 16.19
CA HIS A 210 -4.47 27.60 16.58
C HIS A 210 -4.71 26.17 16.09
N VAL A 211 -5.96 25.70 16.11
CA VAL A 211 -6.36 24.41 15.51
C VAL A 211 -6.07 24.42 14.01
N GLY A 212 -6.38 25.53 13.33
CA GLY A 212 -6.01 25.74 11.93
C GLY A 212 -4.50 25.66 11.70
N SER A 213 -3.71 26.27 12.58
CA SER A 213 -2.23 26.20 12.56
C SER A 213 -1.72 24.77 12.76
N ALA A 214 -2.28 24.02 13.72
CA ALA A 214 -1.93 22.63 13.99
C ALA A 214 -2.28 21.70 12.81
N ILE A 215 -3.45 21.87 12.20
CA ILE A 215 -3.84 21.10 11.01
C ILE A 215 -2.91 21.42 9.84
N ARG A 216 -2.61 22.71 9.60
CA ARG A 216 -1.69 23.14 8.53
C ARG A 216 -0.31 22.52 8.69
N LEU A 217 0.25 22.58 9.90
CA LEU A 217 1.58 22.03 10.20
C LEU A 217 1.66 20.52 9.95
N THR A 218 0.63 19.79 10.35
CA THR A 218 0.63 18.33 10.31
C THR A 218 0.25 17.77 8.94
N PHE A 219 -0.31 18.59 8.05
CA PHE A 219 -0.87 18.13 6.78
C PHE A 219 0.17 17.47 5.88
N ALA A 220 1.26 18.17 5.56
CA ALA A 220 2.30 17.63 4.68
C ALA A 220 2.97 16.39 5.30
N MET A 221 3.32 16.47 6.59
CA MET A 221 4.03 15.39 7.29
C MET A 221 3.22 14.09 7.33
N THR A 222 1.93 14.18 7.68
CA THR A 222 1.05 13.00 7.76
C THR A 222 0.71 12.44 6.39
N THR A 223 0.67 13.29 5.36
CA THR A 223 0.51 12.84 3.96
C THR A 223 1.70 12.00 3.53
N TRP A 224 2.93 12.46 3.77
CA TRP A 224 4.13 11.69 3.47
C TRP A 224 4.21 10.38 4.24
N LEU A 225 3.91 10.41 5.55
CA LEU A 225 3.87 9.20 6.37
C LEU A 225 2.86 8.18 5.82
N ALA A 226 1.66 8.63 5.44
CA ALA A 226 0.65 7.76 4.86
C ALA A 226 1.08 7.21 3.49
N ILE A 227 1.70 8.03 2.62
CA ILE A 227 2.28 7.58 1.35
C ILE A 227 3.30 6.47 1.56
N SER A 228 4.24 6.65 2.47
CA SER A 228 5.29 5.67 2.76
C SER A 228 4.70 4.36 3.25
N VAL A 229 3.78 4.41 4.22
CA VAL A 229 3.12 3.22 4.77
C VAL A 229 2.36 2.45 3.68
N HIS A 230 1.58 3.12 2.83
CA HIS A 230 0.78 2.44 1.79
C HIS A 230 1.65 1.87 0.68
N THR A 231 2.71 2.58 0.30
CA THR A 231 3.66 2.12 -0.73
C THR A 231 4.42 0.89 -0.25
N LEU A 232 4.88 0.86 1.00
CA LEU A 232 5.51 -0.33 1.57
C LEU A 232 4.50 -1.48 1.75
N ALA A 233 3.31 -1.18 2.27
CA ALA A 233 2.29 -2.18 2.53
C ALA A 233 1.84 -2.91 1.25
N VAL A 234 1.70 -2.19 0.13
CA VAL A 234 1.28 -2.83 -1.12
C VAL A 234 2.36 -3.72 -1.73
N GLU A 235 3.64 -3.33 -1.67
CA GLU A 235 4.72 -4.17 -2.17
C GLU A 235 4.86 -5.43 -1.31
N VAL A 236 4.82 -5.29 0.02
CA VAL A 236 4.81 -6.44 0.94
C VAL A 236 3.62 -7.34 0.64
N TYR A 237 2.42 -6.79 0.44
CA TYR A 237 1.22 -7.57 0.12
C TYR A 237 1.35 -8.34 -1.21
N ILE A 238 1.92 -7.71 -2.24
CA ILE A 238 2.17 -8.37 -3.53
C ILE A 238 3.18 -9.51 -3.36
N HIS A 239 4.27 -9.30 -2.63
CA HIS A 239 5.30 -10.32 -2.37
C HIS A 239 4.81 -11.48 -1.49
N LEU A 240 3.83 -11.26 -0.63
CA LEU A 240 3.20 -12.32 0.17
C LEU A 240 2.20 -13.18 -0.63
N THR A 241 1.88 -12.81 -1.88
CA THR A 241 0.91 -13.55 -2.72
C THR A 241 1.50 -14.15 -4.02
N PRO A 242 2.66 -14.85 -3.99
CA PRO A 242 3.34 -15.33 -5.20
C PRO A 242 2.54 -16.42 -5.92
N LYS A 243 1.92 -17.34 -5.17
CA LYS A 243 1.12 -18.45 -5.75
C LYS A 243 -0.06 -17.95 -6.60
N GLU A 244 -0.73 -16.90 -6.15
CA GLU A 244 -1.84 -16.30 -6.92
C GLU A 244 -1.31 -15.58 -8.16
N ASN A 245 -0.12 -14.96 -8.07
CA ASN A 245 0.53 -14.35 -9.23
C ASN A 245 0.85 -15.39 -10.30
N ASP A 246 1.47 -16.51 -9.94
CA ASP A 246 1.83 -17.58 -10.89
C ASP A 246 0.59 -18.21 -11.54
N ARG A 247 -0.46 -18.45 -10.74
CA ARG A 247 -1.75 -18.95 -11.25
C ARG A 247 -2.35 -18.00 -12.30
N LEU A 248 -2.35 -16.69 -12.03
CA LEU A 248 -2.88 -15.69 -12.96
C LEU A 248 -2.01 -15.51 -14.20
N ARG A 249 -0.70 -15.69 -14.08
CA ARG A 249 0.25 -15.65 -15.22
C ARG A 249 -0.04 -16.79 -16.20
N LEU A 250 -0.28 -18.01 -15.71
CA LEU A 250 -0.69 -19.15 -16.54
C LEU A 250 -2.03 -18.91 -17.25
N ILE A 251 -3.03 -18.37 -16.55
CA ILE A 251 -4.32 -18.03 -17.17
C ILE A 251 -4.15 -16.96 -18.25
N SER A 252 -3.30 -15.96 -18.00
CA SER A 252 -3.01 -14.89 -18.96
C SER A 252 -2.28 -15.44 -20.19
N TYR A 253 -1.34 -16.37 -20.03
CA TYR A 253 -0.68 -17.07 -21.12
C TYR A 253 -1.67 -17.78 -22.05
N HIS A 254 -2.54 -18.63 -21.50
CA HIS A 254 -3.53 -19.36 -22.29
C HIS A 254 -4.53 -18.43 -23.00
N LYS A 255 -4.95 -17.34 -22.34
CA LYS A 255 -5.84 -16.34 -22.96
C LYS A 255 -5.16 -15.59 -24.10
N GLN A 256 -3.88 -15.27 -23.97
CA GLN A 256 -3.12 -14.61 -25.03
C GLN A 256 -2.89 -15.54 -26.22
N LEU A 257 -2.58 -16.81 -25.96
CA LEU A 257 -2.45 -17.84 -27.00
C LEU A 257 -3.77 -18.02 -27.77
N ALA A 258 -4.91 -18.07 -27.06
CA ALA A 258 -6.24 -18.16 -27.66
C ALA A 258 -6.60 -16.94 -28.54
N LEU A 259 -5.99 -15.78 -28.28
CA LEU A 259 -6.15 -14.56 -29.08
C LEU A 259 -5.07 -14.41 -30.16
N GLY A 260 -4.15 -15.38 -30.31
CA GLY A 260 -3.03 -15.29 -31.26
C GLY A 260 -2.03 -14.18 -30.95
N LEU A 261 -1.95 -13.72 -29.69
CA LEU A 261 -0.99 -12.69 -29.28
C LEU A 261 0.40 -13.31 -29.09
N HIS A 262 1.41 -12.79 -29.80
CA HIS A 262 2.80 -13.20 -29.68
C HIS A 262 3.71 -12.06 -29.19
N PRO A 263 4.65 -12.33 -28.26
CA PRO A 263 4.79 -13.55 -27.46
C PRO A 263 3.69 -13.66 -26.37
N ALA A 264 3.05 -14.83 -26.28
CA ALA A 264 2.07 -15.13 -25.24
C ALA A 264 2.75 -15.17 -23.85
N GLY A 265 2.04 -14.74 -22.81
CA GLY A 265 2.56 -14.48 -21.47
C GLY A 265 3.23 -13.12 -21.30
N SER A 266 3.75 -12.50 -22.36
CA SER A 266 4.57 -11.26 -22.31
C SER A 266 3.99 -10.10 -23.15
N ALA A 267 2.73 -10.20 -23.61
CA ALA A 267 2.14 -9.24 -24.55
C ALA A 267 1.90 -7.80 -24.00
N GLY A 268 2.07 -7.55 -22.69
CA GLY A 268 1.99 -6.23 -22.07
C GLY A 268 3.26 -5.85 -21.28
N LEU A 269 3.14 -4.89 -20.36
CA LEU A 269 4.27 -4.34 -19.60
C LEU A 269 4.66 -5.32 -18.49
N THR A 270 5.53 -6.27 -18.83
CA THR A 270 6.04 -7.30 -17.92
C THR A 270 7.48 -6.97 -17.53
N ALA A 271 7.88 -7.37 -16.32
CA ALA A 271 9.27 -7.30 -15.89
C ALA A 271 10.20 -8.00 -16.89
N ASP A 272 9.72 -9.06 -17.56
CA ASP A 272 10.47 -9.82 -18.58
C ASP A 272 10.93 -8.98 -19.79
N ARG A 273 10.29 -7.82 -20.04
CA ARG A 273 10.71 -6.86 -21.09
C ARG A 273 11.63 -5.75 -20.58
N LEU A 274 11.64 -5.50 -19.27
CA LEU A 274 12.42 -4.43 -18.62
C LEU A 274 13.59 -4.97 -17.77
N GLY A 275 13.68 -6.29 -17.57
CA GLY A 275 14.67 -6.96 -16.74
C GLY A 275 14.83 -8.45 -17.11
N SER A 276 15.85 -9.11 -16.55
CA SER A 276 16.28 -10.47 -16.89
C SER A 276 15.42 -11.59 -16.28
N THR A 277 14.11 -11.41 -16.20
CA THR A 277 13.21 -12.47 -15.73
C THR A 277 12.84 -13.42 -16.86
N THR A 278 12.75 -14.72 -16.54
CA THR A 278 12.46 -15.76 -17.53
C THR A 278 11.09 -15.52 -18.16
N SER A 279 11.06 -15.46 -19.49
CA SER A 279 9.81 -15.44 -20.26
C SER A 279 8.95 -16.63 -19.86
N CYS A 280 7.63 -16.43 -19.76
CA CYS A 280 6.71 -17.50 -19.44
C CYS A 280 6.68 -18.50 -20.62
N SER A 281 7.53 -19.52 -20.57
CA SER A 281 7.47 -20.65 -21.49
C SER A 281 6.40 -21.64 -21.05
N GLU A 282 5.91 -22.43 -21.99
CA GLU A 282 4.97 -23.51 -21.73
C GLU A 282 5.48 -24.42 -20.60
N PRO A 283 4.64 -24.85 -19.63
CA PRO A 283 5.06 -25.80 -18.62
C PRO A 283 5.48 -27.09 -19.32
N THR A 284 6.76 -27.46 -19.18
CA THR A 284 7.29 -28.68 -19.77
C THR A 284 6.52 -29.87 -19.20
N SER A 285 5.67 -30.47 -20.05
CA SER A 285 5.04 -31.75 -19.75
C SER A 285 6.17 -32.77 -19.53
N LYS A 286 6.39 -33.17 -18.28
CA LYS A 286 7.17 -34.38 -17.99
C LYS A 286 6.39 -35.55 -18.56
N LYS A 287 6.65 -35.89 -19.83
CA LYS A 287 6.41 -37.23 -20.33
C LYS A 287 7.37 -38.15 -19.57
N GLY A 288 6.86 -38.77 -18.51
CA GLY A 288 7.48 -39.93 -17.91
C GLY A 288 7.67 -40.97 -18.99
N THR A 289 8.93 -41.32 -19.23
CA THR A 289 9.35 -42.51 -19.95
C THR A 289 9.38 -43.68 -18.98
#